data_AF-A0A345H6J5-F1
#
_entry.id   AF-A0A345H6J5-F1
#
_cell.length_a   1.000
_cell.length_b   1.000
_cell.length_c   1.000
_cell.angle_alpha   90.00
_cell.angle_beta   90.00
_cell.angle_gamma   90.00
#
_symmetry.space_group_name_H-M   'P 1'
#
loop_
_entity.id
_entity.type
_entity.pdbx_description
1 polymer ?
#
loop_
_entity_poly.entity_id
_entity_poly.type
_entity_poly.pdbx_seq_one_letter_code
_entity_poly.pdbx_strand_id
1 'polypeptide(L)'
;MEWIYLSIDTDQEKWLQKGEELRETLHFRNSYLLVKGKKSSLARSLNVFQIPRYLIVDQNNTIVVNNAPSPNNTEAFERIVDDIRPANLVGYQE
;
A
#
# COMPACT_ATOMS: atom_id res chain seq x y z
N MET A 1 9.52 -6.87 2.09
CA MET A 1 8.55 -5.77 1.92
C MET A 1 7.32 -6.35 1.25
N GLU A 2 6.13 -6.05 1.75
CA GLU A 2 4.87 -6.50 1.14
C GLU A 2 4.06 -5.30 0.68
N TRP A 3 3.38 -5.45 -0.46
CA TRP A 3 2.43 -4.46 -0.96
C TRP A 3 1.02 -4.89 -0.57
N ILE A 4 0.27 -3.96 0.02
CA ILE A 4 -1.15 -4.12 0.32
C ILE A 4 -1.91 -3.05 -0.46
N TYR A 5 -2.86 -3.48 -1.28
CA TYR A 5 -3.71 -2.60 -2.08
C TYR A 5 -5.08 -2.50 -1.42
N LEU A 6 -5.47 -1.28 -1.09
CA LEU A 6 -6.80 -0.98 -0.58
C LEU A 6 -7.57 -0.23 -1.66
N SER A 7 -8.48 -0.93 -2.34
CA SER A 7 -9.37 -0.31 -3.31
C SER A 7 -10.48 0.47 -2.60
N ILE A 8 -10.75 1.66 -3.14
CA ILE A 8 -11.89 2.51 -2.77
C ILE A 8 -13.05 2.40 -3.79
N ASP A 9 -12.96 1.45 -4.72
CA ASP A 9 -14.02 1.19 -5.71
C ASP A 9 -15.36 0.95 -5.01
N THR A 10 -16.44 1.35 -5.67
CA THR A 10 -17.81 1.19 -5.15
C THR A 10 -18.55 0.02 -5.77
N ASP A 11 -18.05 -0.47 -6.91
CA ASP A 11 -18.65 -1.54 -7.70
C ASP A 11 -17.80 -2.80 -7.54
N GLN A 12 -18.26 -3.72 -6.69
CA GLN A 12 -17.51 -4.92 -6.33
C GLN A 12 -17.32 -5.84 -7.54
N GLU A 13 -18.32 -5.98 -8.40
CA GLU A 13 -18.23 -6.88 -9.55
C GLU A 13 -17.19 -6.39 -10.55
N LYS A 14 -17.18 -5.09 -10.85
CA LYS A 14 -16.14 -4.51 -11.72
C LYS A 14 -14.74 -4.64 -11.11
N TRP A 15 -14.63 -4.46 -9.79
CA TRP A 15 -13.36 -4.65 -9.09
C TRP A 15 -12.86 -6.10 -9.20
N LEU A 16 -13.74 -7.09 -9.01
CA LEU A 16 -13.41 -8.51 -9.17
C LEU A 16 -13.04 -8.87 -10.61
N GLN A 17 -13.81 -8.39 -11.59
CA GLN A 17 -13.52 -8.61 -13.02
C GLN A 17 -12.15 -8.04 -13.41
N LYS A 18 -11.86 -6.81 -12.98
CA LYS A 18 -10.54 -6.19 -13.19
C LYS A 18 -9.43 -6.97 -12.49
N GLY A 19 -9.74 -7.55 -11.33
CA GLY A 19 -8.89 -8.49 -10.61
C GLY A 19 -8.46 -9.67 -11.46
N GLU A 20 -9.41 -10.33 -12.10
CA GLU A 20 -9.12 -11.47 -12.98
C GLU A 20 -8.39 -11.05 -14.25
N GLU A 21 -8.81 -9.96 -14.89
CA GLU A 21 -8.16 -9.42 -16.10
C GLU A 21 -6.68 -9.11 -15.89
N LEU A 22 -6.31 -8.65 -14.70
CA LEU A 22 -4.95 -8.23 -14.37
C LEU A 22 -4.17 -9.30 -13.60
N ARG A 23 -4.70 -10.52 -13.44
CA ARG A 23 -4.12 -11.58 -12.60
C ARG A 23 -2.66 -11.93 -12.95
N GLU A 24 -2.25 -11.76 -14.20
CA GLU A 24 -0.89 -12.02 -14.66
C GLU A 24 0.10 -10.88 -14.38
N THR A 25 -0.41 -9.65 -14.20
CA THR A 25 0.43 -8.44 -14.00
C THR A 25 0.39 -7.94 -12.57
N LEU A 26 -0.71 -8.18 -11.86
CA LEU A 26 -0.92 -7.80 -10.47
C LEU A 26 -1.17 -9.06 -9.64
N HIS A 27 -0.34 -9.22 -8.62
CA HIS A 27 -0.54 -10.27 -7.62
C HIS A 27 -1.64 -9.82 -6.65
N PHE A 28 -2.91 -10.07 -7.01
CA PHE A 28 -4.09 -9.67 -6.21
C PHE A 28 -4.20 -10.33 -4.83
N ARG A 29 -3.25 -11.19 -4.42
CA ARG A 29 -3.26 -11.85 -3.11
C ARG A 29 -3.43 -10.86 -1.95
N ASN A 30 -2.85 -9.67 -2.08
CA ASN A 30 -2.89 -8.62 -1.05
C ASN A 30 -3.73 -7.42 -1.50
N SER A 31 -4.81 -7.65 -2.26
CA SER A 31 -5.73 -6.61 -2.72
C SER A 31 -7.09 -6.75 -2.06
N TYR A 32 -7.58 -5.67 -1.47
CA TYR A 32 -8.80 -5.66 -0.68
C TYR A 32 -9.71 -4.51 -1.09
N LEU A 33 -11.01 -4.77 -1.18
CA LEU A 33 -12.03 -3.75 -1.38
C LEU A 33 -12.46 -3.17 -0.03
N LEU A 34 -12.36 -1.86 0.14
CA LEU A 34 -12.82 -1.20 1.35
C LEU A 34 -14.34 -1.16 1.42
N VAL A 35 -14.91 -1.78 2.45
CA VAL A 35 -16.35 -1.69 2.74
C VAL A 35 -16.72 -0.23 2.97
N LYS A 36 -17.68 0.30 2.18
CA LYS A 36 -18.08 1.71 2.11
C LYS A 36 -17.04 2.65 1.47
N GLY A 37 -16.00 2.12 0.80
CA GLY A 37 -15.02 2.88 0.03
C GLY A 37 -14.43 4.06 0.80
N LYS A 38 -14.43 5.26 0.19
CA LYS A 38 -13.97 6.52 0.82
C LYS A 38 -14.74 6.91 2.10
N LYS A 39 -15.96 6.39 2.31
CA LYS A 39 -16.76 6.68 3.52
C LYS A 39 -16.43 5.75 4.70
N SER A 40 -15.60 4.73 4.47
CA SER A 40 -15.17 3.80 5.53
C SER A 40 -14.47 4.55 6.66
N SER A 41 -14.53 3.99 7.87
CA SER A 41 -13.77 4.51 9.02
C SER A 41 -12.27 4.44 8.75
N LEU A 42 -11.80 3.37 8.11
CA LEU A 42 -10.40 3.17 7.75
C LEU A 42 -9.91 4.22 6.73
N ALA A 43 -10.66 4.49 5.66
CA ALA A 43 -10.28 5.53 4.71
C ALA A 43 -10.21 6.92 5.37
N ARG A 44 -11.08 7.20 6.34
CA ARG A 44 -11.05 8.45 7.12
C ARG A 44 -9.85 8.52 8.07
N SER A 45 -9.53 7.45 8.79
CA SER A 45 -8.34 7.42 9.68
C SER A 45 -7.03 7.55 8.90
N LEU A 46 -7.00 7.03 7.67
CA LEU A 46 -5.86 7.13 6.75
C LEU A 46 -5.87 8.43 5.90
N ASN A 47 -6.85 9.32 6.09
CA ASN A 47 -6.99 10.58 5.36
C ASN A 47 -6.98 10.41 3.82
N VAL A 48 -7.69 9.40 3.30
CA VAL A 48 -7.75 9.08 1.86
C VAL A 48 -8.75 9.99 1.15
N PHE A 49 -8.27 11.12 0.63
CA PHE A 49 -9.09 12.06 -0.16
C PHE A 49 -8.95 11.85 -1.67
N GLN A 50 -7.72 11.58 -2.15
CA GLN A 50 -7.36 11.41 -3.56
C GLN A 50 -6.54 10.13 -3.73
N ILE A 51 -6.53 9.58 -4.94
CA ILE A 51 -5.75 8.39 -5.33
C ILE A 51 -4.82 8.72 -6.51
N PRO A 52 -3.66 8.04 -6.63
CA PRO A 52 -3.13 7.06 -5.69
C PRO A 52 -2.63 7.71 -4.38
N ARG A 53 -2.74 6.98 -3.26
CA ARG A 53 -2.27 7.40 -1.93
C ARG A 53 -1.44 6.27 -1.34
N TYR A 54 -0.24 6.60 -0.90
CA TYR A 54 0.70 5.65 -0.33
C TYR A 54 0.88 5.93 1.16
N LEU A 55 1.06 4.85 1.92
CA LEU A 55 1.39 4.88 3.33
C LEU A 55 2.37 3.75 3.62
N ILE A 56 3.25 3.97 4.58
CA ILE A 56 4.27 3.00 4.99
C ILE A 56 4.00 2.62 6.44
N VAL A 57 3.96 1.32 6.68
CA VAL A 57 3.78 0.70 7.99
C VAL A 57 5.03 -0.11 8.31
N ASP A 58 5.51 -0.03 9.56
CA ASP A 58 6.64 -0.83 10.02
C ASP A 58 6.22 -2.25 10.42
N GLN A 59 7.20 -3.08 10.81
CA GLN A 59 6.98 -4.43 11.33
C GLN A 59 6.14 -4.51 12.61
N ASN A 60 5.95 -3.40 13.32
CA ASN A 60 5.13 -3.32 14.53
C ASN A 60 3.69 -2.89 14.22
N ASN A 61 3.31 -2.83 12.93
CA ASN A 61 2.03 -2.34 12.45
C ASN A 61 1.77 -0.85 12.76
N THR A 62 2.84 -0.06 12.91
CA THR A 62 2.77 1.38 13.13
C THR A 62 2.90 2.14 11.83
N ILE A 63 2.00 3.09 11.56
CA ILE A 63 2.11 3.97 10.40
C ILE A 63 3.30 4.91 10.61
N VAL A 64 4.38 4.70 9.87
CA VAL A 64 5.56 5.57 9.90
C VAL A 64 5.35 6.81 9.05
N VAL A 65 4.73 6.64 7.86
CA VAL A 65 4.44 7.73 6.94
C VAL A 65 3.04 7.56 6.36
N ASN A 66 2.12 8.46 6.73
CA ASN A 66 0.71 8.40 6.29
C ASN A 66 0.45 9.07 4.92
N ASN A 67 1.44 9.76 4.36
CA ASN A 67 1.41 10.37 3.04
C ASN A 67 2.76 10.15 2.35
N ALA A 68 3.09 8.89 2.14
CA ALA A 68 4.37 8.50 1.57
C ALA A 68 4.50 9.02 0.12
N PRO A 69 5.73 9.30 -0.35
CA PRO A 69 5.95 9.59 -1.76
C PRO A 69 5.48 8.43 -2.63
N SER A 70 5.25 8.72 -3.91
CA SER A 70 4.98 7.68 -4.91
C SER A 70 6.15 6.69 -4.94
N PRO A 71 5.91 5.37 -5.11
CA PRO A 71 6.96 4.38 -5.34
C PRO A 71 7.84 4.70 -6.56
N ASN A 72 7.30 5.44 -7.53
CA ASN A 72 8.04 5.91 -8.70
C ASN A 72 9.03 7.04 -8.38
N ASN A 73 8.90 7.71 -7.23
CA ASN A 73 9.96 8.55 -6.68
C ASN A 73 10.88 7.66 -5.84
N THR A 74 11.68 6.87 -6.57
CA THR A 74 12.49 5.78 -6.04
C THR A 74 13.41 6.25 -4.93
N GLU A 75 14.14 7.36 -5.10
CA GLU A 75 15.06 7.88 -4.09
C GLU A 75 14.38 8.19 -2.76
N ALA A 76 13.28 8.96 -2.79
CA ALA A 76 12.58 9.34 -1.57
C ALA A 76 11.88 8.17 -0.91
N PHE A 77 11.32 7.25 -1.71
CA PHE A 77 10.61 6.08 -1.21
C PHE A 77 11.57 5.06 -0.59
N GLU A 78 12.63 4.68 -1.29
CA GLU A 78 13.61 3.68 -0.84
C GLU A 78 14.32 4.13 0.43
N ARG A 79 14.70 5.42 0.53
CA ARG A 79 15.30 5.95 1.76
C ARG A 79 14.42 5.72 2.99
N ILE A 80 13.11 5.98 2.88
CA ILE A 80 12.19 5.75 3.99
C ILE A 80 12.10 4.26 4.35
N VAL A 81 12.08 3.39 3.33
CA VAL A 81 12.02 1.93 3.53
C VAL A 81 13.29 1.40 4.20
N ASP A 82 14.44 1.94 3.84
CA ASP A 82 15.72 1.54 4.41
C ASP A 82 15.88 2.04 5.86
N ASP A 83 15.42 3.25 6.17
CA ASP A 83 15.46 3.83 7.52
C ASP A 83 14.66 3.02 8.55
N ILE A 84 13.62 2.31 8.11
CA ILE A 84 12.78 1.47 8.99
C ILE A 84 13.16 -0.01 8.97
N ARG A 85 14.13 -0.40 8.13
CA ARG A 85 14.55 -1.79 8.01
C ARG A 85 15.29 -2.21 9.29
N PRO A 86 14.91 -3.32 9.93
CA PRO A 86 15.61 -3.84 11.10
C PRO A 86 17.12 -4.04 10.83
N ALA A 87 17.97 -3.59 11.77
CA ALA A 87 19.44 -3.63 11.63
C ALA A 87 20.01 -5.05 11.40
N ASN A 88 19.29 -6.10 11.81
CA ASN A 88 19.65 -7.50 11.57
C ASN A 88 19.43 -7.97 10.13
N LEU A 89 18.95 -7.10 9.22
CA LEU A 89 18.79 -7.36 7.78
C LEU A 89 19.77 -6.54 6.91
N VAL A 90 20.68 -5.78 7.53
CA VAL A 90 21.71 -4.97 6.84
C VAL A 90 23.04 -5.74 6.70
N GLY A 91 23.03 -7.05 6.98
CA GLY A 91 24.18 -7.93 6.81
C GLY A 91 24.31 -8.44 5.37
N TYR A 92 25.54 -8.37 4.85
CA TYR A 92 26.05 -8.81 3.54
C TYR A 92 25.90 -7.82 2.38
N GLN A 93 26.75 -6.79 2.40
CA GLN A 93 27.47 -6.38 1.20
C GLN A 93 28.97 -6.57 1.49
N GLU A 94 29.56 -7.62 0.92
CA GLU A 94 31.01 -7.71 0.68
C GLU A 94 31.35 -6.93 -0.60
#